data_AF-A0A7S3F6T2-F1
#
_entry.id   AF-A0A7S3F6T2-F1
#
_cell.length_a   1.000
_cell.length_b   1.000
_cell.length_c   1.000
_cell.angle_alpha   90.00
_cell.angle_beta   90.00
_cell.angle_gamma   90.00
#
_symmetry.space_group_name_H-M   'P 1'
#
loop_
_entity.id
_entity.type
_entity.pdbx_description
1 polymer ?
#
loop_
_entity_poly.entity_id
_entity_poly.type
_entity_poly.pdbx_seq_one_letter_code
_entity_poly.pdbx_strand_id
1 'polypeptide(L)'
;QNLYFSYEAGTCCSSASADEMVAGLNRRVEAGHSSLIQSRCLFLTLGSAWAYALSNGNVVANCHRQPQQHFERVLLSPDAATQHILDAVTAARHVNPELMVVLTVSPVRHWREGPGA
;
A
#
# COMPACT_ATOMS: atom_id res chain seq x y z
N GLN A 1 -17.91 -15.26 -6.84
CA GLN A 1 -16.96 -15.52 -7.94
C GLN A 1 -15.56 -15.46 -7.36
N ASN A 2 -14.71 -16.45 -7.63
CA ASN A 2 -13.30 -16.39 -7.23
C ASN A 2 -12.58 -15.46 -8.19
N LEU A 3 -12.06 -14.33 -7.68
CA LEU A 3 -11.23 -13.40 -8.43
C LEU A 3 -9.76 -13.70 -8.15
N TYR A 4 -8.90 -13.46 -9.13
CA TYR A 4 -7.46 -13.40 -8.94
C TYR A 4 -7.09 -12.06 -8.29
N PHE A 5 -6.19 -12.09 -7.32
CA PHE A 5 -5.72 -10.91 -6.59
C PHE A 5 -4.23 -11.02 -6.25
N SER A 6 -3.62 -9.87 -5.90
CA SER A 6 -2.26 -9.79 -5.35
C SER A 6 -2.31 -9.19 -3.95
N TYR A 7 -1.57 -9.76 -3.01
CA TYR A 7 -1.41 -9.19 -1.66
C TYR A 7 -0.72 -7.82 -1.66
N GLU A 8 -0.03 -7.47 -2.74
CA GLU A 8 0.65 -6.17 -2.92
C GLU A 8 -0.27 -5.09 -3.49
N ALA A 9 -1.51 -5.43 -3.85
CA ALA A 9 -2.46 -4.51 -4.47
C ALA A 9 -3.83 -4.52 -3.78
N GLY A 10 -4.55 -3.40 -3.90
CA GLY A 10 -5.92 -3.29 -3.41
C GLY A 10 -6.91 -4.11 -4.23
N THR A 11 -8.08 -4.38 -3.66
CA THR A 11 -9.17 -5.15 -4.32
C THR A 11 -9.65 -4.54 -5.65
N CYS A 12 -9.40 -3.25 -5.90
CA CYS A 12 -9.68 -2.60 -7.19
C CYS A 12 -8.80 -3.10 -8.36
N CYS A 13 -7.80 -3.93 -8.06
CA CYS A 13 -6.90 -4.55 -9.04
C CYS A 13 -7.19 -6.03 -9.28
N SER A 14 -8.24 -6.60 -8.67
CA SER A 14 -8.64 -8.00 -8.87
C SER A 14 -9.42 -8.21 -10.17
N SER A 15 -9.32 -9.40 -10.78
CA SER A 15 -10.00 -9.75 -12.03
C SER A 15 -10.40 -11.23 -12.09
N ALA A 16 -11.15 -11.61 -13.13
CA ALA A 16 -11.63 -12.98 -13.30
C ALA A 16 -10.54 -13.96 -13.76
N SER A 17 -9.46 -13.46 -14.36
CA SER A 17 -8.29 -14.25 -14.78
C SER A 17 -6.97 -13.63 -14.28
N ALA A 18 -5.94 -14.47 -14.11
CA ALA A 18 -4.60 -14.01 -13.70
C ALA A 18 -3.97 -13.05 -14.73
N ASP A 19 -4.14 -13.32 -16.02
CA ASP A 19 -3.56 -12.50 -17.10
C ASP A 19 -4.17 -11.09 -17.12
N GLU A 20 -5.49 -10.99 -16.94
CA GLU A 20 -6.16 -9.69 -16.84
C GLU A 20 -5.70 -8.91 -15.60
N MET A 21 -5.43 -9.60 -14.48
CA MET A 21 -4.96 -8.98 -13.24
C MET A 21 -3.59 -8.36 -13.47
N VAL A 22 -2.66 -9.15 -14.00
CA VAL A 22 -1.27 -8.72 -14.26
C VAL A 22 -1.26 -7.58 -15.28
N ALA A 23 -2.02 -7.71 -16.37
CA ALA A 23 -2.14 -6.63 -17.35
C ALA A 23 -2.74 -5.36 -16.74
N GLY A 24 -3.73 -5.50 -15.85
CA GLY A 24 -4.31 -4.38 -15.10
C GLY A 24 -3.34 -3.70 -14.15
N LEU A 25 -2.54 -4.48 -13.43
CA LEU A 25 -1.49 -3.98 -12.54
C LEU A 25 -0.42 -3.21 -13.31
N ASN A 26 0.09 -3.78 -14.41
CA ASN A 26 1.11 -3.14 -15.24
C ASN A 26 0.62 -1.80 -15.81
N ARG A 27 -0.61 -1.75 -16.32
CA ARG A 27 -1.22 -0.48 -16.78
C ARG A 27 -1.29 0.58 -15.68
N ARG A 28 -1.59 0.18 -14.44
CA ARG A 28 -1.65 1.11 -13.30
C ARG A 28 -0.25 1.60 -12.90
N VAL A 29 0.75 0.72 -12.96
CA VAL A 29 2.17 1.10 -12.73
C VAL A 29 2.63 2.11 -13.77
N GLU A 30 2.38 1.86 -15.05
CA GLU A 30 2.73 2.78 -16.14
C GLU A 30 2.02 4.14 -16.01
N ALA A 31 0.72 4.13 -15.70
CA ALA A 31 -0.04 5.35 -15.47
C ALA A 31 0.44 6.13 -14.24
N GLY A 32 0.76 5.42 -13.15
CA GLY A 32 1.31 6.00 -11.93
C GLY A 32 2.69 6.61 -12.16
N HIS A 33 3.57 5.91 -12.87
CA HIS A 33 4.90 6.40 -13.24
C HIS A 33 4.80 7.68 -14.10
N SER A 34 3.95 7.68 -15.12
CA SER A 34 3.72 8.86 -15.96
C SER A 34 3.17 10.05 -15.16
N SER A 35 2.23 9.78 -14.25
CA SER A 35 1.67 10.81 -13.35
C SER A 35 2.75 11.38 -12.42
N LEU A 36 3.63 10.54 -11.90
CA LEU A 36 4.69 10.92 -10.97
C LEU A 36 5.73 11.85 -11.64
N ILE A 37 6.12 11.54 -12.88
CA ILE A 37 7.02 12.38 -13.68
C ILE A 37 6.44 13.79 -13.89
N GLN A 38 5.14 13.88 -14.16
CA GLN A 38 4.48 15.15 -14.47
C GLN A 38 4.04 15.94 -13.23
N SER A 39 4.05 15.32 -12.05
CA SER A 39 3.56 15.93 -10.82
C SER A 39 4.58 16.87 -10.20
N ARG A 40 4.14 18.05 -9.76
CA ARG A 40 4.99 18.95 -8.95
C ARG A 40 4.99 18.57 -7.48
N CYS A 41 3.91 17.95 -7.00
CA CYS A 41 3.71 17.62 -5.60
C CYS A 41 3.16 16.20 -5.45
N LEU A 42 3.70 15.45 -4.48
CA LEU A 42 3.18 14.17 -4.02
C LEU A 42 2.73 14.32 -2.56
N PHE A 43 1.45 14.12 -2.32
CA PHE A 43 0.89 14.04 -0.96
C PHE A 43 0.88 12.59 -0.50
N LEU A 44 1.52 12.31 0.64
CA LEU A 44 1.47 11.00 1.31
C LEU A 44 0.74 11.16 2.64
N THR A 45 -0.48 10.64 2.72
CA THR A 45 -1.27 10.61 3.97
C THR A 45 -1.01 9.30 4.70
N LEU A 46 -0.28 9.38 5.82
CA LEU A 46 0.06 8.23 6.65
C LEU A 46 -1.13 7.85 7.55
N GLY A 47 -1.37 6.55 7.63
CA GLY A 47 -2.41 5.93 8.45
C GLY A 47 -1.84 5.35 9.75
N SER A 48 -2.34 4.17 10.12
CA SER A 48 -1.84 3.43 11.29
C SER A 48 -0.49 2.78 11.02
N ALA A 49 0.33 2.64 12.07
CA ALA A 49 1.55 1.83 12.04
C ALA A 49 1.28 0.31 12.18
N TRP A 50 0.02 -0.10 12.37
CA TRP A 50 -0.37 -1.50 12.32
C TRP A 50 -0.39 -1.99 10.87
N ALA A 51 0.38 -3.04 10.62
CA ALA A 51 0.40 -3.76 9.36
C ALA A 51 -0.09 -5.20 9.56
N TYR A 52 -0.37 -5.89 8.46
CA TYR A 52 -0.65 -7.32 8.44
C TYR A 52 0.44 -8.01 7.63
N ALA A 53 0.97 -9.12 8.15
CA ALA A 53 2.00 -9.91 7.49
C ALA A 53 1.53 -11.35 7.30
N LEU A 54 1.94 -11.98 6.21
CA LEU A 54 1.80 -13.42 6.02
C LEU A 54 2.71 -14.18 7.00
N SER A 55 2.47 -15.49 7.14
CA SER A 55 3.28 -16.36 8.02
C SER A 55 4.78 -16.42 7.65
N ASN A 56 5.15 -15.99 6.44
CA ASN A 56 6.54 -15.87 6.01
C ASN A 56 7.16 -14.49 6.32
N GLY A 57 6.44 -13.61 7.02
CA GLY A 57 6.87 -12.26 7.39
C GLY A 57 6.60 -11.17 6.35
N ASN A 58 6.06 -11.50 5.18
CA ASN A 58 5.79 -10.51 4.14
C ASN A 58 4.58 -9.64 4.52
N VAL A 59 4.79 -8.33 4.66
CA VAL A 59 3.73 -7.34 4.86
C VAL A 59 2.85 -7.26 3.61
N VAL A 60 1.53 -7.23 3.81
CA VAL A 60 0.54 -7.16 2.72
C VAL A 60 -0.14 -5.79 2.66
N ALA A 61 -0.44 -5.32 1.45
CA ALA A 61 -1.21 -4.10 1.22
C ALA A 61 -2.70 -4.30 1.46
N ASN A 62 -3.21 -5.52 1.29
CA ASN A 62 -4.62 -5.85 1.48
C ASN A 62 -4.79 -7.35 1.81
N CYS A 63 -5.63 -7.69 2.79
CA CYS A 63 -5.90 -9.08 3.16
C CYS A 63 -6.95 -9.77 2.27
N HIS A 64 -7.61 -9.05 1.35
CA HIS A 64 -8.61 -9.56 0.39
C HIS A 64 -9.73 -10.39 1.02
N ARG A 65 -10.14 -10.01 2.24
CA ARG A 65 -11.16 -10.71 3.05
C ARG A 65 -10.85 -12.22 3.24
N GLN A 66 -9.58 -12.60 3.17
CA GLN A 66 -9.11 -13.95 3.46
C GLN A 66 -9.20 -14.24 4.98
N PRO A 67 -9.22 -15.52 5.39
CA PRO A 67 -9.25 -15.91 6.80
C PRO A 67 -8.11 -15.24 7.60
N GLN A 68 -8.44 -14.67 8.76
CA GLN A 68 -7.48 -13.92 9.59
C GLN A 68 -6.29 -14.78 10.05
N GLN A 69 -6.47 -16.09 10.19
CA GLN A 69 -5.40 -17.04 10.52
C GLN A 69 -4.21 -17.05 9.55
N HIS A 70 -4.37 -16.50 8.34
CA HIS A 70 -3.27 -16.35 7.37
C HIS A 70 -2.38 -15.13 7.66
N PHE A 71 -2.80 -14.25 8.57
CA PHE A 71 -2.14 -12.98 8.82
C PHE A 71 -1.82 -12.76 10.29
N GLU A 72 -0.63 -12.24 10.53
CA GLU A 72 -0.22 -11.70 11.82
C GLU A 72 -0.38 -10.18 11.80
N ARG A 73 -1.03 -9.61 12.83
CA ARG A 73 -1.12 -8.16 13.00
C ARG A 73 0.15 -7.68 13.69
N VAL A 74 1.00 -6.96 12.96
CA VAL A 74 2.30 -6.49 13.43
C VAL A 74 2.29 -4.98 13.61
N LEU A 75 2.85 -4.49 14.72
CA LEU A 75 3.08 -3.06 14.92
C LEU A 75 4.46 -2.71 14.40
N LEU A 76 4.54 -1.84 13.40
CA LEU A 76 5.83 -1.37 12.90
C LEU A 76 6.53 -0.52 13.97
N SER A 77 7.83 -0.73 14.13
CA SER A 77 8.64 0.18 14.93
C SER A 77 8.72 1.55 14.24
N PRO A 78 8.94 2.65 14.99
CA PRO A 78 9.15 3.96 14.41
C PRO A 78 10.28 3.98 13.37
N ASP A 79 11.35 3.23 13.62
CA ASP A 79 12.50 3.14 12.71
C ASP A 79 12.12 2.41 11.41
N ALA A 80 11.40 1.29 11.49
CA ALA A 80 10.95 0.55 10.31
C ALA A 80 9.98 1.39 9.46
N ALA A 81 9.00 2.04 10.09
CA ALA A 81 8.08 2.92 9.40
C ALA A 81 8.81 4.09 8.72
N THR A 82 9.77 4.70 9.41
CA THR A 82 10.60 5.79 8.87
C THR A 82 11.41 5.32 7.66
N GLN A 83 12.04 4.15 7.76
CA GLN A 83 12.82 3.59 6.65
C GLN A 83 11.95 3.34 5.42
N HIS A 84 10.77 2.73 5.58
CA HIS A 84 9.84 2.52 4.45
C HIS A 84 9.40 3.82 3.77
N ILE A 85 9.14 4.87 4.57
CA ILE A 85 8.79 6.18 4.02
C ILE A 85 9.98 6.78 3.26
N LEU A 86 11.19 6.70 3.83
CA LEU A 86 12.42 7.19 3.18
C LEU A 86 12.68 6.46 1.86
N ASP A 87 12.54 5.14 1.83
CA ASP A 87 12.74 4.34 0.62
C ASP A 87 11.74 4.75 -0.47
N ALA A 88 10.46 4.89 -0.12
CA ALA A 88 9.41 5.31 -1.05
C ALA A 88 9.65 6.73 -1.59
N VAL A 89 10.02 7.67 -0.72
CA VAL A 89 10.34 9.06 -1.12
C VAL A 89 11.60 9.12 -1.98
N THR A 90 12.61 8.33 -1.65
CA THR A 90 13.86 8.26 -2.42
C THR A 90 13.61 7.70 -3.82
N ALA A 91 12.85 6.61 -3.93
CA ALA A 91 12.45 6.03 -5.21
C ALA A 91 11.63 7.04 -6.04
N ALA A 92 10.68 7.74 -5.41
CA ALA A 92 9.89 8.75 -6.10
C ALA A 92 10.74 9.92 -6.62
N ARG A 93 11.70 10.39 -5.82
CA ARG A 93 12.66 11.44 -6.22
C ARG A 93 13.67 11.00 -7.25
N HIS A 94 13.99 9.70 -7.30
CA HIS A 94 14.81 9.15 -8.38
C HIS A 94 14.11 9.27 -9.74
N VAL A 95 12.79 9.08 -9.77
CA VAL A 95 11.95 9.26 -10.96
C VAL A 95 11.75 10.74 -11.28
N ASN A 96 11.52 11.59 -10.27
CA ASN A 96 11.32 13.03 -10.43
C ASN A 96 12.09 13.82 -9.35
N PRO A 97 13.30 14.32 -9.66
CA PRO A 97 14.15 15.02 -8.69
C PRO A 97 13.56 16.33 -8.14
N GLU A 98 12.65 16.98 -8.87
CA GLU A 98 12.01 18.23 -8.47
C GLU A 98 10.71 18.00 -7.66
N LEU A 99 10.34 16.74 -7.41
CA LEU A 99 9.11 16.39 -6.73
C LEU A 99 9.11 16.89 -5.27
N MET A 100 8.17 17.80 -4.98
CA MET A 100 7.88 18.21 -3.61
C MET A 100 7.04 17.11 -2.94
N VAL A 101 7.51 16.56 -1.83
CA VAL A 101 6.75 15.56 -1.06
C VAL A 101 6.17 16.21 0.19
N VAL A 102 4.87 16.05 0.38
CA VAL A 102 4.13 16.55 1.56
C VAL A 102 3.59 15.35 2.32
N LEU A 103 4.13 15.14 3.53
CA LEU A 103 3.60 14.14 4.45
C LEU A 103 2.44 14.73 5.23
N THR A 104 1.34 13.99 5.34
CA THR A 104 0.19 14.36 6.16
C THR A 104 -0.18 13.17 7.04
N VAL A 105 -0.79 13.43 8.19
CA VAL A 105 -1.40 12.39 9.02
C VAL A 105 -2.89 12.43 8.82
N SER A 106 -3.51 11.25 8.69
CA SER A 106 -4.96 11.15 8.57
C SER A 106 -5.65 11.86 9.76
N PRO A 107 -6.71 12.65 9.54
CA PRO A 107 -7.44 13.32 10.62
C PRO A 107 -8.26 12.37 11.51
N VAL A 108 -8.19 11.05 11.25
CA VAL A 108 -8.98 10.03 11.94
C VAL A 108 -8.59 9.96 13.41
N ARG A 109 -9.51 10.40 14.27
CA ARG A 109 -9.47 10.13 15.72
C ARG A 109 -9.79 8.65 15.93
N HIS A 110 -8.90 7.90 16.58
CA HIS A 110 -9.10 6.50 16.94
C HIS A 110 -10.29 6.32 17.91
N TRP A 111 -11.53 6.32 17.41
CA TRP A 111 -12.74 6.21 18.24
C TRP A 111 -13.56 4.93 18.01
N ARG A 112 -12.90 3.76 17.97
CA ARG A 112 -13.44 2.39 18.18
C ARG A 112 -12.79 1.43 17.18
N GLU A 113 -12.01 0.49 17.71
CA GLU A 113 -11.88 -0.81 17.07
C GLU A 113 -13.29 -1.44 17.01
N GLY A 114 -13.69 -1.98 15.86
CA GLY A 114 -15.03 -2.54 15.65
C GLY A 114 -15.35 -3.72 16.60
N PRO A 115 -16.63 -4.11 16.74
CA PRO A 115 -17.00 -5.22 17.60
C PRO A 115 -16.51 -6.53 16.99
N GLY A 116 -15.52 -7.17 17.64
CA GLY A 116 -14.98 -8.46 17.20
C GLY A 116 -13.60 -8.82 17.77
N ALA A 117 -13.22 -8.27 18.91
CA ALA A 117 -12.15 -8.81 19.75
C ALA A 117 -12.78 -9.59 20.91
#